data_AF-A0AAJ1X2R4-F1
#
_entry.id   AF-A0AAJ1X2R4-F1
#
_cell.length_a   1.000
_cell.length_b   1.000
_cell.length_c   1.000
_cell.angle_alpha   90.00
_cell.angle_beta   90.00
_cell.angle_gamma   90.00
#
_symmetry.space_group_name_H-M   'P 1'
#
loop_
_entity.id
_entity.type
_entity.pdbx_description
1 polymer ?
#
loop_
_entity_poly.entity_id
_entity_poly.type
_entity_poly.pdbx_seq_one_letter_code
_entity_poly.pdbx_strand_id
1 'polypeptide(L)'
;MNATDDLRRLLPPLITDEQVRDLPLHEGRQALLGELLRAEPATRRVPTAWRTPRRTALVGLAAASTVALIGLGPLFLGDGGPGEPSDRSSSWAGAGPGVYADGDWVVAADPAWDLTYVRDAGDERELTYDAPGGVEVTIHQRPAVAHDSYLEDRADASAPTDLSLLGSPAERFDYSADDHTVIAEPVGAFFLEVRVSGVDAAGLSAVLDVLQPVAAGELAAYLPDDVVLAADQPAALDAVFATVALPPGLDRGTAVSRAAADLEGATVASTYSLGSAVVDTLVCGWVADVAAGGGRAQAVTALSDAAAAPFAQAMDLEGDYTYILDEAAVALGRGDTPAQLAERTGLECP
;
A
#
# COMPACT_ATOMS: atom_id res chain seq x y z
N MET A 1 62.99 -9.72 -3.28
CA MET A 1 62.18 -8.60 -3.79
C MET A 1 60.74 -9.07 -3.77
N ASN A 2 59.91 -8.53 -2.86
CA ASN A 2 58.54 -8.99 -2.64
C ASN A 2 57.55 -8.17 -3.47
N ALA A 3 56.60 -8.86 -4.11
CA ALA A 3 55.62 -8.31 -5.05
C ALA A 3 54.50 -7.44 -4.41
N THR A 4 54.58 -7.16 -3.11
CA THR A 4 53.55 -6.40 -2.36
C THR A 4 53.79 -4.89 -2.34
N ASP A 5 54.93 -4.41 -2.82
CA ASP A 5 55.28 -2.97 -2.76
C ASP A 5 54.77 -2.16 -3.98
N ASP A 6 54.31 -2.82 -5.04
CA ASP A 6 53.97 -2.17 -6.31
C ASP A 6 52.50 -1.69 -6.39
N LEU A 7 51.59 -2.31 -5.63
CA LEU A 7 50.16 -1.95 -5.65
C LEU A 7 49.84 -0.63 -4.91
N ARG A 8 50.71 -0.18 -4.01
CA ARG A 8 50.52 1.11 -3.30
C ARG A 8 50.81 2.34 -4.16
N ARG A 9 51.43 2.18 -5.33
CA ARG A 9 51.76 3.30 -6.24
C ARG A 9 50.66 3.61 -7.25
N LEU A 10 49.62 2.78 -7.35
CA LEU A 10 48.51 2.96 -8.29
C LEU A 10 47.23 3.48 -7.63
N LEU A 11 47.19 3.59 -6.30
CA LEU A 11 46.05 4.17 -5.61
C LEU A 11 46.20 5.70 -5.57
N PRO A 12 45.18 6.47 -5.99
CA PRO A 12 45.19 7.91 -5.82
C PRO A 12 45.37 8.25 -4.33
N PRO A 13 46.05 9.36 -4.00
CA PRO A 13 46.28 9.74 -2.61
C PRO A 13 44.95 9.83 -1.86
N LEU A 14 44.93 9.30 -0.64
CA LEU A 14 43.79 9.44 0.26
C LEU A 14 43.51 10.94 0.44
N ILE A 15 42.26 11.34 0.17
CA ILE A 15 41.79 12.70 0.44
C ILE A 15 41.95 12.94 1.94
N THR A 16 42.70 13.97 2.31
CA THR A 16 42.93 14.30 3.72
C THR A 16 41.76 15.11 4.28
N ASP A 17 41.54 15.04 5.60
CA ASP A 17 40.52 15.86 6.28
C ASP A 17 40.71 17.36 6.05
N GLU A 18 41.94 17.78 5.78
CA GLU A 18 42.30 19.17 5.47
C GLU A 18 41.86 19.56 4.04
N GLN A 19 41.99 18.65 3.06
CA GLN A 19 41.44 18.84 1.72
C GLN A 19 39.90 18.86 1.72
N VAL A 20 39.25 18.12 2.62
CA VAL A 20 37.79 18.19 2.79
C VAL A 20 37.36 19.51 3.42
N ARG A 21 38.15 20.03 4.37
CA ARG A 21 37.86 21.30 5.06
C ARG A 21 38.01 22.53 4.14
N ASP A 22 38.92 22.46 3.17
CA ASP A 22 39.16 23.55 2.21
C ASP A 22 38.26 23.49 0.95
N LEU A 23 37.31 22.55 0.88
CA LEU A 23 36.31 22.56 -0.18
C LEU A 23 35.48 23.85 -0.09
N PRO A 24 35.29 24.60 -1.19
CA PRO A 24 34.54 25.86 -1.21
C PRO A 24 33.03 25.58 -1.18
N LEU A 25 32.54 25.02 -0.06
CA LEU A 25 31.15 24.59 0.13
C LEU A 25 30.16 25.76 0.07
N HIS A 26 30.63 26.99 0.28
CA HIS A 26 29.78 28.19 0.24
C HIS A 26 29.59 28.77 -1.17
N GLU A 27 30.57 28.63 -2.06
CA GLU A 27 30.44 29.12 -3.45
C GLU A 27 29.56 28.19 -4.29
N GLY A 28 29.64 26.87 -4.06
CA GLY A 28 28.78 25.89 -4.74
C GLY A 28 27.28 26.05 -4.43
N ARG A 29 26.93 26.49 -3.21
CA ARG A 29 25.53 26.61 -2.77
C ARG A 29 24.79 27.78 -3.44
N GLN A 30 25.50 28.88 -3.73
CA GLN A 30 24.94 30.05 -4.43
C GLN A 30 24.80 29.80 -5.94
N ALA A 31 25.74 29.07 -6.54
CA ALA A 31 25.65 28.69 -7.96
C ALA A 31 24.47 27.74 -8.23
N LEU A 32 24.24 26.75 -7.36
CA LEU A 32 23.13 25.79 -7.49
C LEU A 32 21.76 26.44 -7.28
N LEU A 33 21.62 27.35 -6.31
CA LEU A 33 20.35 28.08 -6.09
C LEU A 33 20.04 29.05 -7.24
N GLY A 34 21.07 29.66 -7.84
CA GLY A 34 20.91 30.54 -9.00
C GLY A 34 20.55 29.82 -10.30
N GLU A 35 20.82 28.51 -10.39
CA GLU A 35 20.44 27.67 -11.54
C GLU A 35 19.03 27.08 -11.35
N LEU A 36 18.69 26.65 -10.13
CA LEU A 36 17.34 26.17 -9.77
C LEU A 36 16.25 27.25 -9.90
N LEU A 37 16.57 28.52 -9.63
CA LEU A 37 15.61 29.62 -9.72
C LEU A 37 15.49 30.23 -11.14
N ARG A 38 16.34 29.83 -12.09
CA ARG A 38 16.30 30.32 -13.50
C ARG A 38 15.82 29.29 -14.51
N ALA A 39 15.53 28.07 -14.08
CA ALA A 39 14.89 27.09 -14.94
C ALA A 39 13.41 27.47 -15.13
N GLU A 40 13.09 28.12 -16.25
CA GLU A 40 11.71 28.17 -16.75
C GLU A 40 11.18 26.73 -16.93
N PRO A 41 9.87 26.48 -16.69
CA PRO A 41 9.31 25.14 -16.78
C PRO A 41 9.29 24.70 -18.25
N ALA A 42 10.36 24.05 -18.69
CA ALA A 42 10.36 23.30 -19.93
C ALA A 42 9.43 22.10 -19.74
N THR A 43 8.32 22.07 -20.48
CA THR A 43 7.50 20.87 -20.69
C THR A 43 8.37 19.79 -21.34
N ARG A 44 9.07 19.01 -20.52
CA ARG A 44 9.98 17.95 -20.95
C ARG A 44 9.64 16.72 -20.14
N ARG A 45 9.06 15.70 -20.79
CA ARG A 45 8.96 14.35 -20.23
C ARG A 45 10.36 13.91 -19.84
N VAL A 46 10.60 13.75 -18.55
CA VAL A 46 11.86 13.26 -18.01
C VAL A 46 11.78 11.73 -18.01
N PRO A 47 12.77 11.01 -18.58
CA PRO A 47 12.93 9.58 -18.34
C PRO A 47 13.25 9.39 -16.85
N THR A 48 12.48 8.55 -16.16
CA THR A 48 12.68 8.17 -14.77
C THR A 48 14.06 7.54 -14.56
N ALA A 49 15.02 8.34 -14.10
CA ALA A 49 16.34 7.87 -13.71
C ALA A 49 16.28 7.33 -12.27
N TRP A 50 16.33 6.00 -12.16
CA TRP A 50 16.96 5.19 -11.12
C TRP A 50 17.19 5.91 -9.79
N ARG A 51 16.19 5.84 -8.90
CA ARG A 51 16.36 6.16 -7.48
C ARG A 51 17.04 4.99 -6.80
N THR A 52 18.17 5.24 -6.15
CA THR A 52 18.78 4.27 -5.23
C THR A 52 17.95 4.17 -3.96
N PRO A 53 17.59 2.95 -3.49
CA PRO A 53 16.72 2.79 -2.34
C PRO A 53 17.45 3.18 -1.05
N ARG A 54 16.88 4.14 -0.32
CA ARG A 54 17.27 4.42 1.06
C ARG A 54 16.52 3.46 1.98
N ARG A 55 17.25 2.47 2.49
CA ARG A 55 16.78 1.56 3.54
C ARG A 55 16.41 2.38 4.78
N THR A 56 15.12 2.43 5.11
CA THR A 56 14.66 2.80 6.45
C THR A 56 14.07 1.56 7.08
N ALA A 57 14.78 1.04 8.09
CA ALA A 57 14.30 -0.07 8.89
C ALA A 57 13.31 0.49 9.92
N LEU A 58 12.03 0.21 9.74
CA LEU A 58 11.03 0.39 10.80
C LEU A 58 10.97 -0.90 11.62
N VAL A 59 11.33 -0.75 12.90
CA VAL A 59 11.31 -1.80 13.91
C VAL A 59 9.86 -1.99 14.35
N GLY A 60 9.26 -3.12 13.97
CA GLY A 60 7.95 -3.56 14.45
C GLY A 60 8.03 -4.12 15.87
N LEU A 61 7.24 -3.54 16.77
CA LEU A 61 7.09 -3.97 18.16
C LEU A 61 5.85 -4.89 18.24
N ALA A 62 6.07 -6.19 18.33
CA ALA A 62 5.00 -7.18 18.51
C ALA A 62 4.49 -7.16 19.96
N ALA A 63 3.22 -6.82 20.16
CA ALA A 63 2.53 -6.93 21.45
C ALA A 63 1.57 -8.12 21.41
N ALA A 64 1.83 -9.13 22.24
CA ALA A 64 0.95 -10.27 22.44
C ALA A 64 -0.16 -9.91 23.45
N SER A 65 -1.42 -10.03 23.05
CA SER A 65 -2.57 -9.74 23.91
C SER A 65 -3.39 -11.00 24.19
N THR A 66 -3.38 -11.42 25.46
CA THR A 66 -4.25 -12.46 26.03
C THR A 66 -5.71 -11.98 26.09
N VAL A 67 -6.61 -12.77 25.50
CA VAL A 67 -8.08 -12.58 25.55
C VAL A 67 -8.63 -13.03 26.90
N ALA A 68 -9.47 -12.19 27.52
CA ALA A 68 -10.38 -12.59 28.59
C ALA A 68 -11.81 -12.15 28.25
N LEU A 69 -12.66 -13.13 27.90
CA LEU A 69 -14.09 -13.00 27.64
C LEU A 69 -14.88 -12.81 28.94
N ILE A 70 -15.69 -11.76 29.02
CA ILE A 70 -16.91 -11.74 29.86
C ILE A 70 -18.02 -11.03 29.08
N GLY A 71 -19.07 -11.80 28.75
CA GLY A 71 -20.29 -11.28 28.13
C GLY A 71 -21.34 -10.84 29.14
N LEU A 72 -22.33 -10.09 28.64
CA LEU A 72 -23.71 -9.99 29.13
C LEU A 72 -24.52 -9.15 28.12
N GLY A 73 -25.55 -9.73 27.49
CA GLY A 73 -26.69 -8.97 26.92
C GLY A 73 -27.91 -9.07 27.86
N PRO A 74 -29.17 -8.84 27.41
CA PRO A 74 -29.68 -7.99 26.32
C PRO A 74 -30.94 -7.15 26.74
N LEU A 75 -31.66 -6.56 25.75
CA LEU A 75 -33.11 -6.18 25.70
C LEU A 75 -33.49 -4.70 26.07
N PHE A 76 -34.49 -3.97 25.51
CA PHE A 76 -35.69 -4.24 24.67
C PHE A 76 -36.37 -2.87 24.26
N LEU A 77 -37.20 -2.88 23.18
CA LEU A 77 -38.41 -2.03 22.87
C LEU A 77 -38.19 -0.54 22.53
N GLY A 78 -38.68 0.08 21.45
CA GLY A 78 -39.82 -0.20 20.57
C GLY A 78 -41.01 0.69 20.92
N ASP A 79 -41.27 1.76 20.16
CA ASP A 79 -42.59 2.41 20.13
C ASP A 79 -42.87 3.06 18.76
N GLY A 80 -44.00 2.69 18.16
CA GLY A 80 -44.47 3.16 16.86
C GLY A 80 -45.73 4.02 17.00
N GLY A 81 -45.80 5.11 16.25
CA GLY A 81 -46.98 5.97 16.15
C GLY A 81 -47.43 6.13 14.69
N PRO A 82 -48.73 5.94 14.37
CA PRO A 82 -49.26 6.12 13.02
C PRO A 82 -49.80 7.55 12.82
N GLY A 83 -49.49 8.17 11.69
CA GLY A 83 -50.01 9.49 11.28
C GLY A 83 -50.14 9.59 9.77
N GLU A 84 -51.35 9.93 9.34
CA GLU A 84 -52.01 9.96 8.02
C GLU A 84 -51.28 10.53 6.78
N PRO A 85 -51.82 10.26 5.55
CA PRO A 85 -51.16 10.52 4.27
C PRO A 85 -51.47 11.93 3.73
N SER A 86 -50.44 12.68 3.38
CA SER A 86 -50.55 13.91 2.59
C SER A 86 -49.82 13.77 1.26
N ASP A 87 -50.64 13.89 0.22
CA ASP A 87 -50.41 14.28 -1.17
C ASP A 87 -49.00 14.47 -1.73
N ARG A 88 -48.89 13.92 -2.94
CA ARG A 88 -47.81 14.02 -3.91
C ARG A 88 -47.48 15.48 -4.22
N SER A 89 -46.40 15.99 -3.63
CA SER A 89 -45.54 16.98 -4.26
C SER A 89 -44.20 16.33 -4.57
N SER A 90 -43.94 16.14 -5.86
CA SER A 90 -42.63 15.81 -6.42
C SER A 90 -41.62 16.91 -6.04
N SER A 91 -40.91 16.72 -4.94
CA SER A 91 -39.66 17.43 -4.64
C SER A 91 -38.52 16.45 -4.78
N TRP A 92 -37.62 16.77 -5.69
CA TRP A 92 -36.33 16.15 -5.91
C TRP A 92 -35.39 16.53 -4.75
N ALA A 93 -35.75 16.09 -3.55
CA ALA A 93 -35.11 16.38 -2.27
C ALA A 93 -35.34 15.16 -1.37
N GLY A 94 -34.37 14.25 -1.33
CA GLY A 94 -34.51 12.98 -0.61
C GLY A 94 -33.55 11.87 -1.03
N ALA A 95 -32.40 12.20 -1.63
CA ALA A 95 -31.19 11.41 -1.41
C ALA A 95 -30.43 12.17 -0.33
N GLY A 96 -30.78 11.95 0.94
CA GLY A 96 -29.83 12.30 2.00
C GLY A 96 -28.57 11.44 1.76
N PRO A 97 -27.36 11.92 2.10
CA PRO A 97 -26.19 11.07 2.10
C PRO A 97 -26.52 9.87 3.00
N GLY A 98 -26.60 8.68 2.40
CA GLY A 98 -26.71 7.46 3.19
C GLY A 98 -25.47 7.40 4.07
N VAL A 99 -25.67 7.16 5.37
CA VAL A 99 -24.57 6.75 6.24
C VAL A 99 -23.94 5.52 5.56
N TYR A 100 -22.62 5.55 5.35
CA TYR A 100 -21.90 4.41 4.77
C TYR A 100 -22.23 3.16 5.59
N ALA A 101 -22.64 2.06 4.93
CA ALA A 101 -23.00 0.85 5.65
C ALA A 101 -21.76 0.00 5.95
N ASP A 102 -21.90 -0.91 6.92
CA ASP A 102 -20.87 -1.90 7.21
C ASP A 102 -20.53 -2.71 5.94
N GLY A 103 -19.27 -2.68 5.53
CA GLY A 103 -18.78 -3.37 4.33
C GLY A 103 -18.89 -2.60 3.02
N ASP A 104 -19.55 -1.44 2.98
CA ASP A 104 -19.52 -0.56 1.80
C ASP A 104 -18.11 -0.01 1.56
N TRP A 105 -17.77 0.22 0.30
CA TRP A 105 -16.59 0.99 -0.08
C TRP A 105 -16.91 2.48 -0.07
N VAL A 106 -15.92 3.33 0.15
CA VAL A 106 -16.08 4.79 -0.02
C VAL A 106 -15.16 5.24 -1.14
N VAL A 107 -15.73 5.82 -2.19
CA VAL A 107 -15.02 6.22 -3.42
C VAL A 107 -15.21 7.71 -3.69
N ALA A 108 -14.30 8.30 -4.47
CA ALA A 108 -14.52 9.61 -5.06
C ALA A 108 -15.36 9.48 -6.34
N ALA A 109 -16.49 10.19 -6.40
CA ALA A 109 -17.43 10.11 -7.53
C ALA A 109 -17.02 10.93 -8.76
N ASP A 110 -16.01 11.79 -8.61
CA ASP A 110 -15.63 12.78 -9.62
C ASP A 110 -14.70 12.15 -10.67
N PRO A 111 -15.10 12.10 -11.96
CA PRO A 111 -14.28 11.50 -13.01
C PRO A 111 -12.99 12.27 -13.32
N ALA A 112 -12.78 13.44 -12.72
CA ALA A 112 -11.51 14.16 -12.80
C ALA A 112 -10.45 13.61 -11.83
N TRP A 113 -10.82 12.70 -10.93
CA TRP A 113 -9.95 12.10 -9.92
C TRP A 113 -9.47 10.75 -10.42
N ASP A 114 -8.16 10.53 -10.31
CA ASP A 114 -7.51 9.30 -10.77
C ASP A 114 -7.27 8.39 -9.56
N LEU A 115 -7.81 7.17 -9.58
CA LEU A 115 -7.54 6.19 -8.53
C LEU A 115 -6.16 5.58 -8.77
N THR A 116 -5.17 6.00 -7.98
CA THR A 116 -3.76 5.64 -8.16
C THR A 116 -3.31 4.47 -7.29
N TYR A 117 -4.06 4.15 -6.24
CA TYR A 117 -3.74 3.04 -5.35
C TYR A 117 -5.00 2.35 -4.83
N VAL A 118 -4.97 1.02 -4.81
CA VAL A 118 -6.02 0.18 -4.25
C VAL A 118 -5.39 -0.93 -3.43
N ARG A 119 -5.81 -1.05 -2.18
CA ARG A 119 -5.46 -2.18 -1.31
C ARG A 119 -6.69 -2.67 -0.57
N ASP A 120 -6.85 -3.99 -0.55
CA ASP A 120 -7.82 -4.70 0.28
C ASP A 120 -7.09 -5.85 0.97
N ALA A 121 -6.96 -5.77 2.30
CA ALA A 121 -6.38 -6.79 3.15
C ALA A 121 -7.46 -7.51 3.98
N GLY A 122 -8.73 -7.41 3.58
CA GLY A 122 -9.87 -8.01 4.27
C GLY A 122 -10.39 -7.16 5.42
N ASP A 123 -9.57 -6.92 6.45
CA ASP A 123 -9.93 -6.10 7.62
C ASP A 123 -9.44 -4.64 7.53
N GLU A 124 -8.57 -4.34 6.57
CA GLU A 124 -8.14 -3.00 6.20
C GLU A 124 -8.28 -2.79 4.70
N ARG A 125 -8.78 -1.61 4.31
CA ARG A 125 -8.87 -1.21 2.90
C ARG A 125 -8.35 0.20 2.72
N GLU A 126 -7.80 0.48 1.56
CA GLU A 126 -7.22 1.77 1.22
C GLU A 126 -7.43 2.08 -0.25
N LEU A 127 -7.87 3.30 -0.51
CA LEU A 127 -7.94 3.90 -1.84
C LEU A 127 -7.20 5.24 -1.83
N THR A 128 -6.29 5.47 -2.78
CA THR A 128 -5.64 6.78 -2.96
C THR A 128 -6.01 7.36 -4.31
N TYR A 129 -6.39 8.64 -4.30
CA TYR A 129 -6.76 9.39 -5.49
C TYR A 129 -5.84 10.59 -5.68
N ASP A 130 -5.42 10.81 -6.93
CA ASP A 130 -4.83 12.06 -7.38
C ASP A 130 -5.91 12.92 -8.04
N ALA A 131 -6.05 14.16 -7.58
CA ALA A 131 -7.02 15.12 -8.10
C ALA A 131 -6.33 16.37 -8.71
N PRO A 132 -7.05 17.11 -9.59
CA PRO A 132 -6.48 18.29 -10.23
C PRO A 132 -6.00 19.33 -9.22
N GLY A 133 -4.87 19.98 -9.54
CA GLY A 133 -4.26 20.96 -8.65
C GLY A 133 -3.26 20.37 -7.65
N GLY A 134 -2.97 19.07 -7.73
CA GLY A 134 -2.02 18.39 -6.84
C GLY A 134 -2.64 18.02 -5.49
N VAL A 135 -3.97 17.83 -5.46
CA VAL A 135 -4.69 17.36 -4.29
C VAL A 135 -4.60 15.83 -4.27
N GLU A 136 -4.22 15.27 -3.13
CA GLU A 136 -4.14 13.83 -2.92
C GLU A 136 -5.13 13.45 -1.81
N VAL A 137 -5.89 12.38 -2.01
CA VAL A 137 -6.85 11.87 -1.02
C VAL A 137 -6.65 10.40 -0.80
N THR A 138 -6.38 10.01 0.45
CA THR A 138 -6.30 8.61 0.87
C THR A 138 -7.48 8.30 1.78
N ILE A 139 -8.24 7.28 1.43
CA ILE A 139 -9.41 6.80 2.16
C ILE A 139 -9.05 5.44 2.75
N HIS A 140 -8.97 5.36 4.07
CA HIS A 140 -8.79 4.12 4.80
C HIS A 140 -10.11 3.66 5.40
N GLN A 141 -10.41 2.38 5.25
CA GLN A 141 -11.36 1.65 6.10
C GLN A 141 -10.56 0.77 7.03
N ARG A 142 -10.74 0.96 8.33
CA ARG A 142 -9.96 0.30 9.37
C ARG A 142 -10.87 -0.40 10.37
N PRO A 143 -10.39 -1.43 11.08
CA PRO A 143 -11.19 -2.10 12.11
C PRO A 143 -11.64 -1.12 13.19
N ALA A 144 -12.92 -1.14 13.55
CA ALA A 144 -13.52 -0.29 14.58
C ALA A 144 -12.76 -0.36 15.92
N VAL A 145 -12.20 -1.52 16.26
CA VAL A 145 -11.41 -1.74 17.48
C VAL A 145 -10.13 -0.90 17.57
N ALA A 146 -9.64 -0.37 16.45
CA ALA A 146 -8.45 0.48 16.41
C ALA A 146 -8.78 1.98 16.53
N HIS A 147 -10.06 2.37 16.44
CA HIS A 147 -10.50 3.77 16.36
C HIS A 147 -9.88 4.67 17.43
N ASP A 148 -10.05 4.33 18.71
CA ASP A 148 -9.58 5.17 19.82
C ASP A 148 -8.06 5.35 19.81
N SER A 149 -7.30 4.32 19.41
CA SER A 149 -5.84 4.41 19.31
C SER A 149 -5.39 5.32 18.16
N TYR A 150 -6.16 5.39 17.08
CA TYR A 150 -5.90 6.33 15.99
C TYR A 150 -6.23 7.76 16.41
N LEU A 151 -7.34 8.00 17.11
CA LEU A 151 -7.64 9.33 17.65
C LEU A 151 -6.55 9.81 18.62
N GLU A 152 -6.08 8.94 19.51
CA GLU A 152 -4.98 9.25 20.44
C GLU A 152 -3.70 9.61 19.67
N ASP A 153 -3.33 8.83 18.65
CA ASP A 153 -2.15 9.11 17.82
C ASP A 153 -2.28 10.42 17.04
N ARG A 154 -3.45 10.73 16.46
CA ARG A 154 -3.66 11.98 15.72
C ARG A 154 -3.71 13.21 16.63
N ALA A 155 -4.15 13.06 17.87
CA ALA A 155 -4.19 14.14 18.85
C ALA A 155 -2.79 14.68 19.22
N ASP A 156 -1.73 13.89 19.02
CA ASP A 156 -0.35 14.34 19.18
C ASP A 156 0.08 15.34 18.09
N ALA A 157 -0.56 15.31 16.91
CA ALA A 157 -0.28 16.25 15.82
C ALA A 157 -1.01 17.60 16.00
N SER A 158 -2.29 17.57 16.39
CA SER A 158 -3.10 18.77 16.62
C SER A 158 -4.32 18.47 17.51
N ALA A 159 -4.93 19.51 18.07
CA ALA A 159 -6.22 19.35 18.75
C ALA A 159 -7.34 19.02 17.73
N PRO A 160 -8.26 18.10 18.04
CA PRO A 160 -9.33 17.74 17.13
C PRO A 160 -10.27 18.92 16.87
N THR A 161 -10.80 18.96 15.65
CA THR A 161 -11.87 19.88 15.25
C THR A 161 -13.06 19.08 14.72
N ASP A 162 -14.21 19.21 15.37
CA ASP A 162 -15.44 18.52 14.98
C ASP A 162 -15.89 18.89 13.55
N LEU A 163 -16.25 17.88 12.76
CA LEU A 163 -16.97 18.01 11.50
C LEU A 163 -17.86 16.79 11.23
N SER A 164 -18.40 16.66 10.02
CA SER A 164 -19.12 15.46 9.58
C SER A 164 -18.54 14.89 8.30
N LEU A 165 -18.43 13.57 8.24
CA LEU A 165 -18.03 12.82 7.05
C LEU A 165 -19.15 11.83 6.70
N LEU A 166 -19.72 11.96 5.49
CA LEU A 166 -20.80 11.10 5.00
C LEU A 166 -22.00 10.98 5.97
N GLY A 167 -22.30 12.07 6.68
CA GLY A 167 -23.39 12.13 7.67
C GLY A 167 -23.05 11.56 9.05
N SER A 168 -21.87 10.99 9.25
CA SER A 168 -21.37 10.58 10.56
C SER A 168 -20.59 11.72 11.24
N PRO A 169 -20.62 11.81 12.58
CA PRO A 169 -19.68 12.66 13.33
C PRO A 169 -18.24 12.25 13.02
N ALA A 170 -17.35 13.23 12.95
CA ALA A 170 -15.94 13.02 12.67
C ALA A 170 -15.07 14.10 13.32
N GLU A 171 -13.81 13.79 13.53
CA GLU A 171 -12.79 14.70 14.05
C GLU A 171 -11.72 14.94 12.99
N ARG A 172 -11.38 16.22 12.76
CA ARG A 172 -10.25 16.62 11.91
C ARG A 172 -9.01 16.90 12.74
N PHE A 173 -7.88 16.46 12.23
CA PHE A 173 -6.54 16.74 12.71
C PHE A 173 -5.71 17.35 11.58
N ASP A 174 -4.94 18.40 11.89
CA ASP A 174 -4.14 19.16 10.95
C ASP A 174 -2.65 18.84 11.14
N TYR A 175 -2.01 18.24 10.14
CA TYR A 175 -0.55 18.02 10.12
C TYR A 175 0.21 19.25 9.64
N SER A 176 -0.39 20.01 8.73
CA SER A 176 0.10 21.29 8.23
C SER A 176 -1.08 22.21 7.86
N ALA A 177 -0.80 23.32 7.18
CA ALA A 177 -1.85 24.20 6.67
C ALA A 177 -2.61 23.61 5.47
N ASP A 178 -2.09 22.53 4.88
CA ASP A 178 -2.53 21.92 3.63
C ASP A 178 -2.55 20.38 3.66
N ASP A 179 -2.46 19.77 4.84
CA ASP A 179 -2.48 18.31 5.07
C ASP A 179 -3.33 18.02 6.31
N HIS A 180 -4.42 17.32 6.08
CA HIS A 180 -5.51 17.12 7.02
C HIS A 180 -5.91 15.64 7.07
N THR A 181 -6.18 15.13 8.26
CA THR A 181 -6.81 13.81 8.44
C THR A 181 -8.15 13.99 9.11
N VAL A 182 -9.15 13.26 8.64
CA VAL A 182 -10.50 13.19 9.20
C VAL A 182 -10.79 11.77 9.63
N ILE A 183 -11.13 11.56 10.89
CA ILE A 183 -11.51 10.25 11.43
C ILE A 183 -13.00 10.31 11.79
N ALA A 184 -13.81 9.47 11.16
CA ALA A 184 -15.23 9.35 11.47
C ALA A 184 -15.48 8.32 12.56
N GLU A 185 -16.58 8.50 13.30
CA GLU A 185 -17.08 7.51 14.24
C GLU A 185 -17.27 6.13 13.56
N PRO A 186 -16.99 5.02 14.27
CA PRO A 186 -17.16 3.68 13.72
C PRO A 186 -18.60 3.38 13.32
N VAL A 187 -18.76 2.68 12.19
CA VAL A 187 -20.03 2.09 11.75
C VAL A 187 -19.82 0.59 11.52
N GLY A 188 -20.47 -0.23 12.36
CA GLY A 188 -20.33 -1.69 12.26
C GLY A 188 -18.93 -2.15 12.67
N ALA A 189 -18.27 -2.90 11.80
CA ALA A 189 -16.93 -3.46 12.05
C ALA A 189 -15.79 -2.48 11.69
N PHE A 190 -16.09 -1.34 11.09
CA PHE A 190 -15.09 -0.42 10.54
C PHE A 190 -15.28 1.02 11.00
N PHE A 191 -14.24 1.84 10.85
CA PHE A 191 -14.30 3.29 10.83
C PHE A 191 -13.57 3.83 9.60
N LEU A 192 -13.87 5.07 9.21
CA LEU A 192 -13.21 5.76 8.11
C LEU A 192 -12.15 6.72 8.63
N GLU A 193 -10.97 6.67 8.01
CA GLU A 193 -9.95 7.71 8.09
C GLU A 193 -9.70 8.24 6.68
N VAL A 194 -9.92 9.54 6.46
CA VAL A 194 -9.65 10.20 5.19
C VAL A 194 -8.54 11.21 5.38
N ARG A 195 -7.42 11.01 4.71
CA ARG A 195 -6.33 12.00 4.64
C ARG A 195 -6.42 12.77 3.34
N VAL A 196 -6.25 14.07 3.42
CA VAL A 196 -6.32 15.00 2.30
C VAL A 196 -5.11 15.92 2.35
N SER A 197 -4.33 15.92 1.27
CA SER A 197 -3.20 16.83 1.08
C SER A 197 -3.45 17.78 -0.09
N GLY A 198 -2.87 18.98 -0.04
CA GLY A 198 -2.88 19.96 -1.15
C GLY A 198 -4.04 20.97 -1.13
N VAL A 199 -4.87 20.97 -0.09
CA VAL A 199 -5.92 21.98 0.13
C VAL A 199 -5.87 22.50 1.55
N ASP A 200 -6.25 23.76 1.76
CA ASP A 200 -6.41 24.29 3.11
C ASP A 200 -7.69 23.77 3.79
N ALA A 201 -7.81 24.08 5.08
CA ALA A 201 -8.97 23.72 5.90
C ALA A 201 -10.33 24.18 5.32
N ALA A 202 -10.35 25.24 4.49
CA ALA A 202 -11.58 25.72 3.85
C ALA A 202 -11.90 24.94 2.58
N GLY A 203 -10.88 24.48 1.84
CA GLY A 203 -11.02 23.61 0.68
C GLY A 203 -11.37 22.15 1.03
N LEU A 204 -11.03 21.70 2.24
CA LEU A 204 -11.28 20.32 2.69
C LEU A 204 -12.74 19.87 2.51
N SER A 205 -13.72 20.70 2.83
CA SER A 205 -15.13 20.30 2.72
C SER A 205 -15.54 19.95 1.28
N ALA A 206 -15.01 20.68 0.30
CA ALA A 206 -15.29 20.41 -1.11
C ALA A 206 -14.71 19.06 -1.57
N VAL A 207 -13.59 18.65 -0.98
CA VAL A 207 -13.00 17.32 -1.18
C VAL A 207 -13.87 16.24 -0.52
N LEU A 208 -14.33 16.44 0.71
CA LEU A 208 -15.15 15.43 1.39
C LEU A 208 -16.54 15.26 0.73
N ASP A 209 -17.08 16.32 0.13
CA ASP A 209 -18.39 16.32 -0.54
C ASP A 209 -18.43 15.45 -1.82
N VAL A 210 -17.28 15.12 -2.42
CA VAL A 210 -17.24 14.22 -3.59
C VAL A 210 -17.18 12.74 -3.22
N LEU A 211 -16.99 12.43 -1.93
CA LEU A 211 -16.95 11.06 -1.44
C LEU A 211 -18.36 10.49 -1.34
N GLN A 212 -18.52 9.23 -1.72
CA GLN A 212 -19.79 8.52 -1.58
C GLN A 212 -19.57 7.06 -1.21
N PRO A 213 -20.48 6.46 -0.41
CA PRO A 213 -20.50 5.03 -0.20
C PRO A 213 -20.98 4.32 -1.47
N VAL A 214 -20.36 3.19 -1.79
CA VAL A 214 -20.76 2.29 -2.88
C VAL A 214 -20.74 0.86 -2.40
N ALA A 215 -21.74 0.08 -2.80
CA ALA A 215 -21.79 -1.33 -2.47
C ALA A 215 -20.62 -2.07 -3.16
N ALA A 216 -20.14 -3.17 -2.56
CA ALA A 216 -19.04 -3.96 -3.14
C ALA A 216 -19.30 -4.41 -4.60
N GLY A 217 -20.57 -4.68 -4.97
CA GLY A 217 -20.93 -5.04 -6.34
C GLY A 217 -20.88 -3.88 -7.35
N GLU A 218 -20.81 -2.64 -6.88
CA GLU A 218 -20.74 -1.42 -7.70
C GLU A 218 -19.31 -0.87 -7.80
N LEU A 219 -18.41 -1.32 -6.93
CA LEU A 219 -17.02 -0.86 -6.86
C LEU A 219 -16.30 -0.99 -8.22
N ALA A 220 -16.57 -2.06 -8.96
CA ALA A 220 -15.93 -2.33 -10.26
C ALA A 220 -16.08 -1.18 -11.27
N ALA A 221 -17.08 -0.30 -11.13
CA ALA A 221 -17.25 0.87 -11.99
C ALA A 221 -16.26 2.01 -11.70
N TYR A 222 -15.54 1.95 -10.57
CA TYR A 222 -14.58 2.96 -10.10
C TYR A 222 -13.13 2.48 -10.13
N LEU A 223 -12.92 1.19 -10.36
CA LEU A 223 -11.58 0.60 -10.36
C LEU A 223 -10.87 0.81 -11.71
N PRO A 224 -9.55 1.06 -11.69
CA PRO A 224 -8.69 0.92 -12.84
C PRO A 224 -8.75 -0.48 -13.47
N ASP A 225 -8.46 -0.56 -14.78
CA ASP A 225 -8.50 -1.79 -15.56
C ASP A 225 -7.49 -2.87 -15.08
N ASP A 226 -6.46 -2.48 -14.33
CA ASP A 226 -5.42 -3.36 -13.80
C ASP A 226 -5.73 -3.89 -12.38
N VAL A 227 -6.85 -3.49 -11.78
CA VAL A 227 -7.37 -4.08 -10.54
C VAL A 227 -8.26 -5.27 -10.85
N VAL A 228 -8.03 -6.37 -10.16
CA VAL A 228 -8.74 -7.64 -10.37
C VAL A 228 -9.74 -7.89 -9.25
N LEU A 229 -10.99 -8.14 -9.62
CA LEU A 229 -12.05 -8.52 -8.67
C LEU A 229 -11.82 -9.93 -8.12
N ALA A 230 -12.28 -10.20 -6.90
CA ALA A 230 -12.14 -11.50 -6.22
C ALA A 230 -12.54 -12.71 -7.10
N ALA A 231 -13.62 -12.59 -7.89
CA ALA A 231 -14.09 -13.66 -8.76
C ALA A 231 -13.10 -14.00 -9.89
N ASP A 232 -12.28 -13.03 -10.32
CA ASP A 232 -11.34 -13.15 -11.44
C ASP A 232 -9.90 -13.42 -10.99
N GLN A 233 -9.59 -13.25 -9.69
CA GLN A 233 -8.25 -13.47 -9.13
C GLN A 233 -7.65 -14.84 -9.47
N PRO A 234 -8.37 -15.98 -9.38
CA PRO A 234 -7.79 -17.28 -9.75
C PRO A 234 -7.35 -17.36 -11.22
N ALA A 235 -8.11 -16.73 -12.12
CA ALA A 235 -7.78 -16.71 -13.54
C ALA A 235 -6.58 -15.79 -13.84
N ALA A 236 -6.49 -14.65 -13.14
CA ALA A 236 -5.34 -13.75 -13.24
C ALA A 236 -4.05 -14.43 -12.71
N LEU A 237 -4.11 -15.06 -11.53
CA LEU A 237 -3.00 -15.83 -10.97
C LEU A 237 -2.56 -16.96 -11.91
N ASP A 238 -3.51 -17.70 -12.48
CA ASP A 238 -3.22 -18.76 -13.45
C ASP A 238 -2.46 -18.22 -14.66
N ALA A 239 -2.88 -17.06 -15.19
CA ALA A 239 -2.21 -16.40 -16.30
C ALA A 239 -0.76 -16.00 -15.95
N VAL A 240 -0.50 -15.52 -14.74
CA VAL A 240 0.86 -15.19 -14.28
C VAL A 240 1.70 -16.47 -14.14
N PHE A 241 1.20 -17.50 -13.46
CA PHE A 241 1.92 -18.78 -13.30
C PHE A 241 2.19 -19.49 -14.64
N ALA A 242 1.49 -19.14 -15.71
CA ALA A 242 1.81 -19.60 -17.07
C ALA A 242 3.17 -19.14 -17.59
N THR A 243 3.68 -18.03 -17.06
CA THR A 243 4.83 -17.31 -17.60
C THR A 243 6.13 -17.59 -16.86
N VAL A 244 6.07 -18.33 -15.75
CA VAL A 244 7.19 -18.60 -14.85
C VAL A 244 7.44 -20.09 -14.66
N ALA A 245 8.66 -20.46 -14.29
CA ALA A 245 9.00 -21.84 -13.96
C ALA A 245 8.50 -22.18 -12.55
N LEU A 246 7.64 -23.19 -12.45
CA LEU A 246 7.18 -23.73 -11.18
C LEU A 246 8.22 -24.67 -10.55
N PRO A 247 8.33 -24.70 -9.21
CA PRO A 247 9.09 -25.69 -8.48
C PRO A 247 8.69 -27.14 -8.83
N PRO A 248 9.62 -28.10 -8.86
CA PRO A 248 9.30 -29.50 -9.07
C PRO A 248 8.22 -30.02 -8.10
N GLY A 249 7.20 -30.69 -8.65
CA GLY A 249 6.10 -31.24 -7.87
C GLY A 249 5.00 -30.25 -7.48
N LEU A 250 5.19 -28.94 -7.71
CA LEU A 250 4.12 -27.95 -7.60
C LEU A 250 3.39 -27.87 -8.95
N ASP A 251 2.19 -28.43 -9.01
CA ASP A 251 1.33 -28.23 -10.17
C ASP A 251 0.70 -26.83 -10.15
N ARG A 252 0.31 -26.37 -11.34
CA ARG A 252 -0.22 -25.02 -11.54
C ARG A 252 -1.53 -24.75 -10.78
N GLY A 253 -2.41 -25.73 -10.65
CA GLY A 253 -3.65 -25.57 -9.89
C GLY A 253 -3.38 -25.40 -8.40
N THR A 254 -2.44 -26.17 -7.86
CA THR A 254 -1.98 -26.00 -6.47
C THR A 254 -1.29 -24.65 -6.26
N ALA A 255 -0.48 -24.17 -7.20
CA ALA A 255 0.14 -22.84 -7.12
C ALA A 255 -0.90 -21.71 -7.06
N VAL A 256 -1.88 -21.74 -7.97
CA VAL A 256 -3.00 -20.77 -7.99
C VAL A 256 -3.78 -20.82 -6.68
N SER A 257 -4.12 -22.01 -6.19
CA SER A 257 -4.88 -22.15 -4.94
C SER A 257 -4.14 -21.63 -3.71
N ARG A 258 -2.80 -21.74 -3.67
CA ARG A 258 -1.98 -21.21 -2.58
C ARG A 258 -1.92 -19.70 -2.62
N ALA A 259 -1.56 -19.12 -3.76
CA ALA A 259 -1.53 -17.66 -3.93
C ALA A 259 -2.90 -17.02 -3.67
N ALA A 260 -3.99 -17.68 -4.07
CA ALA A 260 -5.35 -17.18 -3.78
C ALA A 260 -5.69 -17.21 -2.29
N ALA A 261 -5.08 -18.10 -1.49
CA ALA A 261 -5.30 -18.13 -0.04
C ALA A 261 -4.65 -16.91 0.65
N ASP A 262 -3.54 -16.40 0.12
CA ASP A 262 -2.89 -15.18 0.61
C ASP A 262 -3.74 -13.92 0.33
N LEU A 263 -4.75 -14.02 -0.54
CA LEU A 263 -5.71 -12.98 -0.87
C LEU A 263 -7.09 -13.22 -0.22
N GLU A 264 -7.21 -14.17 0.70
CA GLU A 264 -8.48 -14.49 1.34
C GLU A 264 -9.08 -13.28 2.06
N GLY A 265 -10.35 -12.99 1.80
CA GLY A 265 -11.05 -11.84 2.35
C GLY A 265 -10.94 -10.57 1.49
N ALA A 266 -9.97 -10.48 0.60
CA ALA A 266 -9.86 -9.36 -0.33
C ALA A 266 -10.92 -9.44 -1.43
N THR A 267 -11.70 -8.38 -1.59
CA THR A 267 -12.71 -8.22 -2.64
C THR A 267 -12.10 -7.74 -3.97
N VAL A 268 -10.93 -7.11 -3.90
CA VAL A 268 -10.13 -6.62 -5.04
C VAL A 268 -8.65 -6.88 -4.79
N ALA A 269 -7.87 -7.02 -5.85
CA ALA A 269 -6.42 -7.11 -5.76
C ALA A 269 -5.77 -6.28 -6.86
N SER A 270 -4.83 -5.41 -6.51
CA SER A 270 -3.99 -4.72 -7.49
C SER A 270 -2.98 -5.69 -8.13
N THR A 271 -2.31 -5.23 -9.18
CA THR A 271 -1.17 -5.95 -9.77
C THR A 271 -0.13 -6.28 -8.71
N TYR A 272 0.15 -5.34 -7.79
CA TYR A 272 1.09 -5.55 -6.69
C TYR A 272 0.65 -6.63 -5.68
N SER A 273 -0.62 -6.64 -5.25
CA SER A 273 -1.10 -7.67 -4.31
C SER A 273 -1.12 -9.07 -4.94
N LEU A 274 -1.61 -9.19 -6.19
CA LEU A 274 -1.55 -10.45 -6.94
C LEU A 274 -0.10 -10.93 -7.11
N GLY A 275 0.78 -10.00 -7.47
CA GLY A 275 2.19 -10.28 -7.67
C GLY A 275 2.89 -10.73 -6.40
N SER A 276 2.59 -10.12 -5.25
CA SER A 276 3.14 -10.54 -3.95
C SER A 276 2.78 -11.99 -3.63
N ALA A 277 1.51 -12.38 -3.81
CA ALA A 277 1.07 -13.77 -3.61
C ALA A 277 1.77 -14.77 -4.55
N VAL A 278 2.06 -14.35 -5.81
CA VAL A 278 2.86 -15.15 -6.75
C VAL A 278 4.31 -15.28 -6.28
N VAL A 279 4.94 -14.18 -5.86
CA VAL A 279 6.32 -14.17 -5.33
C VAL A 279 6.44 -15.14 -4.16
N ASP A 280 5.55 -15.04 -3.17
CA ASP A 280 5.57 -15.89 -1.97
C ASP A 280 5.43 -17.37 -2.32
N THR A 281 4.45 -17.68 -3.19
CA THR A 281 4.23 -19.05 -3.67
C THR A 281 5.46 -19.62 -4.39
N LEU A 282 6.09 -18.83 -5.27
CA LEU A 282 7.28 -19.27 -6.02
C LEU A 282 8.49 -19.46 -5.12
N VAL A 283 8.80 -18.47 -4.28
CA VAL A 283 9.98 -18.49 -3.42
C VAL A 283 9.89 -19.65 -2.43
N CYS A 284 8.77 -19.79 -1.74
CA CYS A 284 8.61 -20.85 -0.76
C CYS A 284 8.56 -22.24 -1.39
N GLY A 285 7.98 -22.38 -2.58
CA GLY A 285 8.04 -23.65 -3.30
C GLY A 285 9.46 -24.04 -3.73
N TRP A 286 10.27 -23.09 -4.21
CA TRP A 286 11.67 -23.36 -4.58
C TRP A 286 12.57 -23.63 -3.37
N VAL A 287 12.34 -22.93 -2.25
CA VAL A 287 13.02 -23.21 -0.98
C VAL A 287 12.71 -24.63 -0.51
N ALA A 288 11.44 -25.04 -0.55
CA ALA A 288 11.02 -26.39 -0.17
C ALA A 288 11.64 -27.48 -1.07
N ASP A 289 11.68 -27.27 -2.41
CA ASP A 289 12.34 -28.20 -3.34
C ASP A 289 13.83 -28.38 -3.01
N VAL A 290 14.56 -27.28 -2.82
CA VAL A 290 15.99 -27.33 -2.48
C VAL A 290 16.22 -28.02 -1.13
N ALA A 291 15.37 -27.76 -0.13
CA ALA A 291 15.43 -28.44 1.16
C ALA A 291 15.19 -29.95 1.06
N ALA A 292 14.36 -30.39 0.10
CA ALA A 292 14.12 -31.80 -0.21
C ALA A 292 15.23 -32.46 -1.06
N GLY A 293 16.31 -31.74 -1.37
CA GLY A 293 17.43 -32.24 -2.18
C GLY A 293 17.30 -31.94 -3.68
N GLY A 294 16.39 -31.04 -4.05
CA GLY A 294 16.22 -30.53 -5.40
C GLY A 294 17.41 -29.72 -5.94
N GLY A 295 17.28 -29.28 -7.18
CA GLY A 295 18.37 -28.66 -7.93
C GLY A 295 18.57 -27.18 -7.61
N ARG A 296 19.49 -26.85 -6.69
CA ARG A 296 19.82 -25.44 -6.34
C ARG A 296 20.03 -24.53 -7.55
N ALA A 297 20.83 -24.96 -8.53
CA ALA A 297 21.12 -24.14 -9.71
C ALA A 297 19.85 -23.85 -10.54
N GLN A 298 18.93 -24.83 -10.62
CA GLN A 298 17.64 -24.65 -11.29
C GLN A 298 16.77 -23.64 -10.55
N ALA A 299 16.70 -23.73 -9.21
CA ALA A 299 15.94 -22.80 -8.38
C ALA A 299 16.44 -21.36 -8.53
N VAL A 300 17.77 -21.16 -8.52
CA VAL A 300 18.39 -19.84 -8.73
C VAL A 300 18.00 -19.27 -10.09
N THR A 301 18.13 -20.04 -11.17
CA THR A 301 17.74 -19.58 -12.51
C THR A 301 16.25 -19.26 -12.58
N ALA A 302 15.38 -20.12 -12.05
CA ALA A 302 13.94 -19.90 -12.09
C ALA A 302 13.50 -18.64 -11.35
N LEU A 303 14.07 -18.35 -10.18
CA LEU A 303 13.76 -17.15 -9.42
C LEU A 303 14.32 -15.88 -10.09
N SER A 304 15.54 -15.93 -10.64
CA SER A 304 16.08 -14.80 -11.41
C SER A 304 15.29 -14.53 -12.70
N ASP A 305 14.84 -15.57 -13.38
CA ASP A 305 13.99 -15.43 -14.57
C ASP A 305 12.61 -14.87 -14.20
N ALA A 306 12.05 -15.28 -13.05
CA ALA A 306 10.80 -14.72 -12.53
C ALA A 306 10.95 -13.24 -12.16
N ALA A 307 12.09 -12.83 -11.57
CA ALA A 307 12.37 -11.42 -11.27
C ALA A 307 12.44 -10.56 -12.54
N ALA A 308 12.81 -11.14 -13.67
CA ALA A 308 12.82 -10.46 -14.96
C ALA A 308 11.47 -10.52 -15.71
N ALA A 309 10.47 -11.24 -15.20
CA ALA A 309 9.21 -11.46 -15.88
C ALA A 309 8.32 -10.20 -15.89
N PRO A 310 7.37 -10.08 -16.85
CA PRO A 310 6.51 -8.90 -16.95
C PRO A 310 5.71 -8.57 -15.68
N PHE A 311 5.27 -9.56 -14.92
CA PHE A 311 4.51 -9.32 -13.68
C PHE A 311 5.38 -8.62 -12.62
N ALA A 312 6.64 -9.04 -12.46
CA ALA A 312 7.58 -8.43 -11.53
C ALA A 312 7.89 -6.98 -11.94
N GLN A 313 8.13 -6.73 -13.24
CA GLN A 313 8.34 -5.36 -13.74
C GLN A 313 7.14 -4.44 -13.49
N ALA A 314 5.92 -4.99 -13.51
CA ALA A 314 4.72 -4.23 -13.19
C ALA A 314 4.63 -3.93 -11.69
N MET A 315 4.94 -4.90 -10.82
CA MET A 315 5.02 -4.68 -9.37
C MET A 315 6.03 -3.59 -9.01
N ASP A 316 7.19 -3.55 -9.67
CA ASP A 316 8.26 -2.56 -9.42
C ASP A 316 7.82 -1.10 -9.63
N LEU A 317 6.73 -0.87 -10.36
CA LEU A 317 6.15 0.46 -10.53
C LEU A 317 5.43 0.94 -9.27
N GLU A 318 4.87 0.01 -8.48
CA GLU A 318 4.13 0.28 -7.25
C GLU A 318 5.00 0.10 -5.99
N GLY A 319 5.96 -0.83 -6.00
CA GLY A 319 6.84 -1.10 -4.86
C GLY A 319 7.92 -2.15 -5.15
N ASP A 320 8.87 -2.33 -4.23
CA ASP A 320 10.10 -3.11 -4.46
C ASP A 320 9.97 -4.60 -4.05
N TYR A 321 8.77 -5.15 -3.82
CA TYR A 321 8.62 -6.50 -3.24
C TYR A 321 9.27 -7.62 -4.06
N THR A 322 9.43 -7.40 -5.36
CA THR A 322 10.11 -8.33 -6.27
C THR A 322 11.56 -8.60 -5.90
N TYR A 323 12.21 -7.71 -5.10
CA TYR A 323 13.57 -7.93 -4.60
C TYR A 323 13.69 -9.29 -3.88
N ILE A 324 12.60 -9.80 -3.30
CA ILE A 324 12.57 -11.10 -2.61
C ILE A 324 12.96 -12.23 -3.57
N LEU A 325 12.58 -12.17 -4.84
CA LEU A 325 12.98 -13.15 -5.86
C LEU A 325 14.51 -13.20 -6.02
N ASP A 326 15.14 -12.03 -6.13
CA ASP A 326 16.59 -11.90 -6.27
C ASP A 326 17.33 -12.29 -4.98
N GLU A 327 16.86 -11.83 -3.82
CA GLU A 327 17.47 -12.16 -2.53
C GLU A 327 17.36 -13.66 -2.24
N ALA A 328 16.23 -14.29 -2.56
CA ALA A 328 16.04 -15.73 -2.46
C ALA A 328 16.94 -16.49 -3.44
N ALA A 329 17.08 -16.05 -4.68
CA ALA A 329 18.03 -16.63 -5.64
C ALA A 329 19.47 -16.59 -5.10
N VAL A 330 19.90 -15.43 -4.57
CA VAL A 330 21.23 -15.29 -3.95
C VAL A 330 21.38 -16.21 -2.73
N ALA A 331 20.39 -16.26 -1.85
CA ALA A 331 20.39 -17.10 -0.65
C ALA A 331 20.50 -18.59 -1.00
N LEU A 332 19.65 -19.06 -1.91
CA LEU A 332 19.68 -20.45 -2.39
C LEU A 332 21.03 -20.77 -3.03
N GLY A 333 21.58 -19.87 -3.85
CA GLY A 333 22.89 -20.03 -4.48
C GLY A 333 24.05 -20.20 -3.49
N ARG A 334 23.97 -19.54 -2.32
CA ARG A 334 24.94 -19.68 -1.22
C ARG A 334 24.73 -20.93 -0.38
N GLY A 335 23.55 -21.56 -0.50
CA GLY A 335 23.13 -22.65 0.37
C GLY A 335 22.68 -22.18 1.74
N ASP A 336 22.12 -20.97 1.83
CA ASP A 336 21.51 -20.46 3.06
C ASP A 336 20.34 -21.37 3.48
N THR A 337 20.15 -21.52 4.79
CA THR A 337 19.01 -22.25 5.37
C THR A 337 17.72 -21.42 5.27
N PRO A 338 16.52 -22.04 5.36
CA PRO A 338 15.26 -21.30 5.36
C PRO A 338 15.19 -20.18 6.42
N ALA A 339 15.74 -20.41 7.62
CA ALA A 339 15.78 -19.38 8.67
C ALA A 339 16.64 -18.17 8.28
N GLN A 340 17.77 -18.39 7.59
CA GLN A 340 18.62 -17.29 7.10
C GLN A 340 17.97 -16.54 5.94
N LEU A 341 17.20 -17.23 5.09
CA LEU A 341 16.41 -16.59 4.04
C LEU A 341 15.30 -15.72 4.65
N ALA A 342 14.57 -16.22 5.65
CA ALA A 342 13.55 -15.47 6.36
C ALA A 342 14.13 -14.22 7.05
N GLU A 343 15.29 -14.31 7.71
CA GLU A 343 15.97 -13.14 8.30
C GLU A 343 16.31 -12.05 7.26
N ARG A 344 16.65 -12.45 6.02
CA ARG A 344 17.02 -11.52 4.95
C ARG A 344 15.82 -10.89 4.24
N THR A 345 14.80 -11.69 4.02
CA THR A 345 13.67 -11.32 3.15
C THR A 345 12.43 -10.89 3.94
N GLY A 346 12.31 -11.32 5.20
CA GLY A 346 11.08 -11.25 5.97
C GLY A 346 10.06 -12.33 5.60
N LEU A 347 10.33 -13.16 4.58
CA LEU A 347 9.41 -14.18 4.11
C LEU A 347 9.60 -15.49 4.89
N GLU A 348 8.56 -15.90 5.61
CA GLU A 348 8.53 -17.16 6.34
C GLU A 348 7.93 -18.27 5.47
N CYS A 349 8.79 -19.16 4.98
CA CYS A 349 8.35 -20.32 4.21
C CYS A 349 8.01 -21.51 5.11
N PRO A 350 6.87 -22.19 4.88
CA PRO A 350 6.39 -23.28 5.70
C PRO A 350 7.24 -24.56 5.64
#